data_AF-A0AAV0IK68-F1
#
_entry.id   AF-A0AAV0IK68-F1
#
_cell.length_a   1.000
_cell.length_b   1.000
_cell.length_c   1.000
_cell.angle_alpha   90.00
_cell.angle_beta   90.00
_cell.angle_gamma   90.00
#
_symmetry.space_group_name_H-M   'P 1'
#
loop_
_entity.id
_entity.type
_entity.pdbx_description
1 polymer ?
#
loop_
_entity_poly.entity_id
_entity_poly.type
_entity_poly.pdbx_seq_one_letter_code
_entity_poly.pdbx_strand_id
1 'polypeptide(L)'
;MIHEFGVHGLGNDAISFFEQMLLAGIRPNSITFLGLLCGCSHQGLVQEGIDYFHQMSSKFNLTPGIKHYGCLVDLYGRAGRLDKALEMIETVPSRDDPVVWRILLGSSKIHKNVATGEKAMMNLMRLGALTAGDCVLLSTIYAGANYPSGFAKMRKLIKTLGVKTTPGWSWIEISNQVHKFVVDDKLHPDSMQVYEKLEEVTKRAASAGYVKEEAVILNLLGSWSEGGYSETPSSCHSEKLAIAYGLAKTPEGTSLRIVKNLRVCKDCHSFTKFVSKAFNRSIVVRDRVRFHHFKNGVCSCGRLSVRRMVAIDEEISILKRSRFVLQLKTHPMNR
;
A
#
# COMPACT_ATOMS: atom_id res chain seq x y z
N MET A 1 -12.06 -17.64 6.07
CA MET A 1 -12.97 -16.47 6.19
C MET A 1 -12.29 -15.26 6.79
N ILE A 2 -11.90 -15.24 8.07
CA ILE A 2 -11.27 -14.05 8.72
C ILE A 2 -10.03 -13.54 7.98
N HIS A 3 -9.10 -14.45 7.64
CA HIS A 3 -7.92 -14.08 6.84
C HIS A 3 -8.29 -13.50 5.47
N GLU A 4 -9.33 -14.02 4.84
CA GLU A 4 -9.82 -13.55 3.54
C GLU A 4 -10.32 -12.11 3.65
N PHE A 5 -11.18 -11.83 4.64
CA PHE A 5 -11.61 -10.46 4.92
C PHE A 5 -10.41 -9.51 5.15
N GLY A 6 -9.40 -9.97 5.89
CA GLY A 6 -8.17 -9.20 6.14
C GLY A 6 -7.41 -8.79 4.86
N VAL A 7 -7.12 -9.76 3.97
CA VAL A 7 -6.40 -9.48 2.72
C VAL A 7 -7.23 -8.67 1.72
N HIS A 8 -8.55 -8.63 1.89
CA HIS A 8 -9.46 -7.77 1.12
C HIS A 8 -9.68 -6.37 1.73
N GLY A 9 -9.07 -6.09 2.88
CA GLY A 9 -9.21 -4.80 3.57
C GLY A 9 -10.56 -4.60 4.25
N LEU A 10 -11.25 -5.70 4.55
CA LEU A 10 -12.55 -5.75 5.21
C LEU A 10 -12.35 -6.03 6.71
N GLY A 11 -11.68 -5.11 7.41
CA GLY A 11 -11.31 -5.26 8.82
C GLY A 11 -12.50 -5.42 9.75
N ASN A 12 -13.56 -4.62 9.58
CA ASN A 12 -14.78 -4.74 10.38
C ASN A 12 -15.47 -6.10 10.19
N ASP A 13 -15.51 -6.61 8.95
CA ASP A 13 -16.08 -7.94 8.67
C ASP A 13 -15.22 -9.06 9.29
N ALA A 14 -13.89 -8.89 9.26
CA ALA A 14 -12.97 -9.81 9.93
C ALA A 14 -13.21 -9.85 11.45
N ILE A 15 -13.44 -8.69 12.07
CA ILE A 15 -13.73 -8.54 13.49
C ILE A 15 -15.07 -9.18 13.84
N SER A 16 -16.14 -8.83 13.12
CA SER A 16 -17.47 -9.40 13.37
C SER A 16 -17.48 -10.92 13.22
N PHE A 17 -16.78 -11.46 12.22
CA PHE A 17 -16.68 -12.91 12.04
C PHE A 17 -15.83 -13.58 13.12
N PHE A 18 -14.82 -12.90 13.66
CA PHE A 18 -14.07 -13.38 14.81
C PHE A 18 -14.93 -13.45 16.07
N GLU A 19 -15.77 -12.45 16.33
CA GLU A 19 -16.71 -12.47 17.45
C GLU A 19 -17.69 -13.65 17.33
N GLN A 20 -18.23 -13.89 16.13
CA GLN A 20 -19.07 -15.05 15.85
C GLN A 20 -18.32 -16.39 16.07
N MET A 21 -17.05 -16.46 15.65
CA MET A 21 -16.19 -17.63 15.89
C MET A 21 -16.05 -17.92 17.40
N LEU A 22 -15.87 -16.88 18.22
CA LEU A 22 -15.77 -17.03 19.67
C LEU A 22 -17.10 -17.45 20.30
N LEU A 23 -18.23 -16.89 19.87
CA LEU A 23 -19.57 -17.26 20.34
C LEU A 23 -19.91 -18.72 20.00
N ALA A 24 -19.43 -19.21 18.86
CA ALA A 24 -19.57 -20.62 18.47
C ALA A 24 -18.62 -21.57 19.23
N GLY A 25 -17.82 -21.07 20.19
CA GLY A 25 -16.87 -21.87 20.96
C GLY A 25 -15.64 -22.32 20.16
N ILE A 26 -15.41 -21.75 18.97
CA ILE A 26 -14.30 -22.15 18.10
C ILE A 26 -13.05 -21.38 18.52
N ARG A 27 -11.99 -22.11 18.88
CA ARG A 27 -10.73 -21.51 19.33
C ARG A 27 -9.96 -20.85 18.18
N PRO A 28 -9.59 -19.57 18.28
CA PRO A 28 -8.77 -18.92 17.26
C PRO A 28 -7.33 -19.44 17.28
N ASN A 29 -6.68 -19.34 16.13
CA ASN A 29 -5.28 -19.72 15.96
C ASN A 29 -4.45 -18.53 15.41
N SER A 30 -3.15 -18.77 15.21
CA SER A 30 -2.22 -17.77 14.68
C SER A 30 -2.69 -17.14 13.36
N ILE A 31 -3.25 -17.94 12.44
CA ILE A 31 -3.76 -17.43 11.15
C ILE A 31 -5.02 -16.57 11.33
N THR A 32 -5.88 -16.89 12.29
CA THR A 32 -7.03 -16.06 12.65
C THR A 32 -6.58 -14.64 13.03
N PHE A 33 -5.60 -14.54 13.94
CA PHE A 33 -5.04 -13.25 14.37
C PHE A 33 -4.32 -12.52 13.25
N LEU A 34 -3.57 -13.23 12.41
CA LEU A 34 -2.97 -12.62 11.22
C LEU A 34 -4.04 -11.96 10.32
N GLY A 35 -5.18 -12.63 10.12
CA GLY A 35 -6.31 -12.09 9.38
C GLY A 35 -6.90 -10.81 9.99
N LEU A 36 -7.15 -10.83 11.30
CA LEU A 36 -7.63 -9.66 12.06
C LEU A 36 -6.69 -8.47 11.93
N LEU A 37 -5.40 -8.68 12.22
CA LEU A 37 -4.40 -7.62 12.20
C LEU A 37 -4.18 -7.08 10.79
N CYS A 38 -4.23 -7.92 9.77
CA CYS A 38 -4.17 -7.52 8.37
C CYS A 38 -5.37 -6.63 8.00
N GLY A 39 -6.58 -7.03 8.38
CA GLY A 39 -7.80 -6.24 8.20
C GLY A 39 -7.72 -4.89 8.90
N CYS A 40 -7.29 -4.88 10.17
CA CYS A 40 -7.10 -3.66 10.95
C CYS A 40 -6.10 -2.71 10.30
N SER A 41 -4.93 -3.22 9.88
CA SER A 41 -3.90 -2.44 9.17
C SER A 41 -4.44 -1.81 7.89
N HIS A 42 -5.17 -2.59 7.10
CA HIS A 42 -5.67 -2.15 5.80
C HIS A 42 -6.80 -1.12 5.89
N GLN A 43 -7.60 -1.17 6.95
CA GLN A 43 -8.74 -0.27 7.17
C GLN A 43 -8.40 0.89 8.14
N GLY A 44 -7.23 0.86 8.80
CA GLY A 44 -6.79 1.90 9.73
C GLY A 44 -7.43 1.79 11.13
N LEU A 45 -7.82 0.58 11.54
CA LEU A 45 -8.39 0.28 12.86
C LEU A 45 -7.24 0.12 13.88
N VAL A 46 -6.64 1.25 14.26
CA VAL A 46 -5.39 1.27 15.04
C VAL A 46 -5.58 0.68 16.43
N GLN A 47 -6.65 1.06 17.13
CA GLN A 47 -6.85 0.63 18.50
C GLN A 47 -7.20 -0.85 18.55
N GLU A 48 -8.10 -1.29 17.69
CA GLU A 48 -8.54 -2.68 17.56
C GLU A 48 -7.37 -3.59 17.20
N GLY A 49 -6.51 -3.18 16.25
CA GLY A 49 -5.32 -3.93 15.88
C GLY A 49 -4.33 -4.11 17.04
N ILE A 50 -4.14 -3.09 17.88
CA ILE A 50 -3.31 -3.17 19.09
C ILE A 50 -3.94 -4.13 20.11
N ASP A 51 -5.24 -3.98 20.35
CA ASP A 51 -5.96 -4.79 21.32
C ASP A 51 -5.93 -6.28 20.95
N TYR A 52 -6.18 -6.62 19.68
CA TYR A 52 -6.11 -8.00 19.21
C TYR A 52 -4.69 -8.57 19.26
N PHE A 53 -3.67 -7.77 18.99
CA PHE A 53 -2.28 -8.21 19.10
C PHE A 53 -1.93 -8.62 20.55
N HIS A 54 -2.36 -7.83 21.53
CA HIS A 54 -2.13 -8.15 22.94
C HIS A 54 -2.98 -9.34 23.40
N GLN A 55 -4.25 -9.41 22.99
CA GLN A 55 -5.15 -10.52 23.31
C GLN A 55 -4.63 -11.86 22.78
N MET A 56 -3.96 -11.88 21.62
CA MET A 56 -3.34 -13.08 21.04
C MET A 56 -2.51 -13.83 22.10
N SER A 57 -1.63 -13.11 22.80
CA SER A 57 -0.79 -13.67 23.86
C SER A 57 -1.57 -13.83 25.17
N SER A 58 -2.21 -12.76 25.65
CA SER A 58 -2.75 -12.71 27.03
C SER A 58 -4.00 -13.56 27.24
N LYS A 59 -4.82 -13.74 26.21
CA LYS A 59 -6.10 -14.45 26.29
C LYS A 59 -6.07 -15.81 25.60
N PHE A 60 -5.33 -15.94 24.51
CA PHE A 60 -5.34 -17.16 23.69
C PHE A 60 -4.05 -17.98 23.78
N ASN A 61 -3.04 -17.50 24.51
CA ASN A 61 -1.74 -18.14 24.69
C ASN A 61 -1.06 -18.46 23.35
N LEU A 62 -1.17 -17.55 22.39
CA LEU A 62 -0.56 -17.67 21.06
C LEU A 62 0.62 -16.71 20.96
N THR A 63 1.80 -17.24 20.60
CA THR A 63 3.00 -16.41 20.41
C THR A 63 2.95 -15.65 19.07
N PRO A 64 3.09 -14.32 19.05
CA PRO A 64 3.13 -13.56 17.81
C PRO A 64 4.38 -13.90 16.97
N GLY A 65 4.16 -14.40 15.76
CA GLY A 65 5.22 -14.54 14.74
C GLY A 65 5.49 -13.25 13.97
N ILE A 66 6.55 -13.22 13.15
CA ILE A 66 7.01 -12.04 12.40
C ILE A 66 5.93 -11.36 11.55
N LYS A 67 5.01 -12.14 10.96
CA LYS A 67 3.91 -11.60 10.16
C LYS A 67 2.93 -10.75 10.99
N HIS A 68 2.69 -11.11 12.25
CA HIS A 68 1.84 -10.33 13.15
C HIS A 68 2.50 -9.00 13.48
N TYR A 69 3.79 -9.01 13.85
CA TYR A 69 4.58 -7.79 14.03
C TYR A 69 4.58 -6.92 12.78
N GLY A 70 4.77 -7.52 11.60
CA GLY A 70 4.68 -6.83 10.32
C GLY A 70 3.34 -6.11 10.14
N CYS A 71 2.22 -6.71 10.53
CA CYS A 71 0.91 -6.05 10.50
C CYS A 71 0.85 -4.84 11.44
N LEU A 72 1.46 -4.89 12.62
CA LEU A 72 1.47 -3.75 13.56
C LEU A 72 2.38 -2.62 13.07
N VAL A 73 3.54 -2.96 12.50
CA VAL A 73 4.43 -1.98 11.84
C VAL A 73 3.71 -1.31 10.68
N ASP A 74 2.99 -2.07 9.84
CA ASP A 74 2.18 -1.54 8.73
C ASP A 74 1.02 -0.67 9.23
N LEU A 75 0.35 -1.08 10.31
CA LEU A 75 -0.77 -0.35 10.92
C LEU A 75 -0.32 1.02 11.46
N TYR A 76 0.74 1.04 12.28
CA TYR A 76 1.33 2.28 12.79
C TYR A 76 1.87 3.15 11.65
N GLY A 77 2.58 2.53 10.71
CA GLY A 77 3.17 3.19 9.56
C GLY A 77 2.13 3.89 8.70
N ARG A 78 1.00 3.24 8.41
CA ARG A 78 -0.12 3.86 7.65
C ARG A 78 -0.83 4.96 8.41
N ALA A 79 -0.90 4.85 9.73
CA ALA A 79 -1.48 5.87 10.59
C ALA A 79 -0.57 7.09 10.81
N GLY A 80 0.63 7.12 10.20
CA GLY A 80 1.59 8.23 10.36
C GLY A 80 2.39 8.15 11.65
N ARG A 81 2.24 7.09 12.45
CA ARG A 81 2.92 6.88 13.73
C ARG A 81 4.23 6.13 13.51
N LEU A 82 5.14 6.70 12.71
CA LEU A 82 6.39 6.04 12.29
C LEU A 82 7.32 5.73 13.47
N ASP A 83 7.33 6.55 14.52
CA ASP A 83 8.12 6.29 15.73
C ASP A 83 7.63 5.03 16.45
N LYS A 84 6.31 4.87 16.61
CA LYS A 84 5.71 3.64 17.15
C LYS A 84 5.96 2.42 16.27
N ALA A 85 6.00 2.61 14.94
CA ALA A 85 6.36 1.54 14.02
C ALA A 85 7.81 1.08 14.24
N LEU A 86 8.74 2.01 14.51
CA LEU A 86 10.12 1.69 14.86
C LEU A 86 10.24 1.00 16.23
N GLU A 87 9.58 1.52 17.26
CA GLU A 87 9.50 0.88 18.59
C GLU A 87 8.98 -0.55 18.48
N MET A 88 7.95 -0.78 17.65
CA MET A 88 7.41 -2.12 17.41
C MET A 88 8.46 -3.06 16.82
N ILE A 89 9.28 -2.60 15.86
CA ILE A 89 10.38 -3.39 15.28
C ILE A 89 11.41 -3.76 16.35
N GLU A 90 11.70 -2.87 17.28
CA GLU A 90 12.66 -3.11 18.37
C GLU A 90 12.17 -4.21 19.34
N THR A 91 10.86 -4.46 19.43
CA THR A 91 10.33 -5.57 20.24
C THR A 91 10.25 -6.90 19.51
N VAL A 92 10.54 -6.95 18.20
CA VAL A 92 10.51 -8.19 17.42
C VAL A 92 11.60 -9.14 17.93
N PRO A 93 11.28 -10.39 18.32
CA PRO A 93 12.30 -11.34 18.80
C PRO A 93 13.41 -11.62 17.78
N SER A 94 13.06 -11.61 16.49
CA SER A 94 13.96 -11.75 15.34
C SER A 94 14.12 -10.43 14.58
N ARG A 95 14.74 -9.42 15.22
CA ARG A 95 14.94 -8.06 14.68
C ARG A 95 15.61 -7.99 13.30
N ASP A 96 16.31 -9.06 12.94
CA ASP A 96 17.04 -9.21 11.69
C ASP A 96 16.17 -9.74 10.53
N ASP A 97 14.85 -9.87 10.70
CA ASP A 97 13.97 -10.20 9.58
C ASP A 97 13.80 -8.99 8.63
N PRO A 98 14.16 -9.09 7.34
CA PRO A 98 14.03 -7.99 6.39
C PRO A 98 12.58 -7.52 6.15
N VAL A 99 11.57 -8.34 6.45
CA VAL A 99 10.16 -8.04 6.16
C VAL A 99 9.71 -6.77 6.89
N VAL A 100 10.04 -6.61 8.17
CA VAL A 100 9.58 -5.44 8.95
C VAL A 100 10.22 -4.13 8.48
N TRP A 101 11.48 -4.17 8.07
CA TRP A 101 12.17 -3.01 7.49
C TRP A 101 11.61 -2.64 6.11
N ARG A 102 11.23 -3.61 5.26
CA ARG A 102 10.55 -3.31 4.00
C ARG A 102 9.15 -2.72 4.21
N ILE A 103 8.41 -3.19 5.21
CA ILE A 103 7.11 -2.61 5.59
C ILE A 103 7.28 -1.16 6.05
N LEU A 104 8.29 -0.89 6.89
CA LEU A 104 8.60 0.47 7.34
C LEU A 104 9.02 1.40 6.19
N LEU A 105 9.84 0.90 5.26
CA LEU A 105 10.22 1.64 4.05
C LEU A 105 8.99 1.98 3.19
N GLY A 106 8.07 1.02 3.03
CA GLY A 106 6.79 1.22 2.35
C GLY A 106 5.91 2.28 3.03
N SER A 107 5.83 2.26 4.35
CA SER A 107 5.08 3.24 5.14
C SER A 107 5.70 4.64 5.10
N SER A 108 7.03 4.72 5.08
CA SER A 108 7.78 5.98 4.98
C SER A 108 7.47 6.72 3.67
N LYS A 109 7.20 5.98 2.58
CA LYS A 109 6.71 6.56 1.32
C LYS A 109 5.35 7.23 1.44
N ILE A 110 4.43 6.68 2.23
CA ILE A 110 3.10 7.27 2.40
C ILE A 110 3.22 8.68 2.98
N HIS A 111 4.13 8.85 3.94
CA HIS A 111 4.32 10.10 4.69
C HIS A 111 5.51 10.93 4.20
N LYS A 112 6.15 10.53 3.10
CA LYS A 112 7.34 11.20 2.53
C LYS A 112 8.47 11.39 3.57
N ASN A 113 8.57 10.50 4.55
CA ASN A 113 9.56 10.61 5.62
C ASN A 113 10.90 10.02 5.15
N VAL A 114 11.82 10.92 4.80
CA VAL A 114 13.16 10.55 4.30
C VAL A 114 13.99 9.84 5.38
N ALA A 115 13.99 10.35 6.61
CA ALA A 115 14.84 9.83 7.68
C ALA A 115 14.49 8.37 8.03
N THR A 116 13.19 8.08 8.21
CA THR A 116 12.72 6.70 8.46
C THR A 116 12.99 5.79 7.25
N GLY A 117 12.83 6.32 6.03
CA GLY A 117 13.15 5.60 4.79
C GLY A 117 14.63 5.22 4.68
N GLU A 118 15.54 6.16 4.94
CA GLU A 118 16.99 5.90 4.96
C GLU A 118 17.36 4.89 6.06
N LYS A 119 16.78 5.01 7.27
CA LYS A 119 17.01 4.04 8.37
C LYS A 119 16.57 2.62 7.99
N ALA A 120 15.40 2.47 7.35
CA ALA A 120 14.92 1.19 6.87
C ALA A 120 15.85 0.60 5.79
N MET A 121 16.28 1.43 4.84
CA MET A 121 17.21 1.05 3.78
C MET A 121 18.56 0.56 4.33
N MET A 122 19.13 1.28 5.30
CA MET A 122 20.38 0.90 5.94
C MET A 122 20.29 -0.46 6.63
N ASN A 123 19.18 -0.75 7.30
CA ASN A 123 18.97 -2.06 7.92
C ASN A 123 18.83 -3.18 6.88
N LEU A 124 18.10 -2.95 5.79
CA LEU A 124 18.01 -3.93 4.69
C LEU A 124 19.38 -4.22 4.07
N MET A 125 20.22 -3.20 3.92
CA MET A 125 21.59 -3.33 3.44
C MET A 125 22.47 -4.12 4.42
N ARG A 126 22.42 -3.81 5.72
CA ARG A 126 23.14 -4.55 6.78
C ARG A 126 22.78 -6.05 6.78
N LEU A 127 21.52 -6.36 6.51
CA LEU A 127 21.00 -7.73 6.46
C LEU A 127 21.30 -8.45 5.14
N GLY A 128 21.96 -7.81 4.18
CA GLY A 128 22.20 -8.38 2.84
C GLY A 128 20.90 -8.64 2.04
N ALA A 129 19.80 -7.99 2.44
CA ALA A 129 18.46 -8.27 1.95
C ALA A 129 17.94 -7.22 0.96
N LEU A 130 18.81 -6.31 0.51
CA LEU A 130 18.42 -5.21 -0.35
C LEU A 130 18.01 -5.69 -1.75
N THR A 131 16.91 -5.16 -2.27
CA THR A 131 16.44 -5.43 -3.64
C THR A 131 16.34 -4.16 -4.47
N ALA A 132 16.23 -4.30 -5.80
CA ALA A 132 15.98 -3.17 -6.69
C ALA A 132 14.71 -2.40 -6.35
N GLY A 133 13.68 -3.13 -5.90
CA GLY A 133 12.42 -2.55 -5.47
C GLY A 133 12.59 -1.60 -4.28
N ASP A 134 13.50 -1.91 -3.36
CA ASP A 134 13.79 -1.08 -2.18
C ASP A 134 14.49 0.23 -2.59
N CYS A 135 15.43 0.18 -3.54
CA CYS A 135 16.08 1.36 -4.12
C CYS A 135 15.08 2.29 -4.83
N VAL A 136 14.18 1.72 -5.64
CA VAL A 136 13.11 2.47 -6.32
C VAL A 136 12.15 3.10 -5.31
N LEU A 137 11.84 2.38 -4.23
CA LEU A 137 10.97 2.85 -3.17
C LEU A 137 11.58 4.04 -2.43
N LEU A 138 12.85 3.98 -2.02
CA LEU A 138 13.54 5.10 -1.39
C LEU A 138 13.70 6.30 -2.35
N SER A 139 13.96 6.05 -3.63
CA SER A 139 13.98 7.12 -4.65
C SER A 139 12.62 7.82 -4.77
N THR A 140 11.53 7.06 -4.64
CA THR A 140 10.17 7.64 -4.61
C THR A 140 9.95 8.50 -3.37
N ILE A 141 10.53 8.13 -2.22
CA ILE A 141 10.47 8.94 -0.99
C ILE A 141 11.19 10.27 -1.21
N TYR A 142 12.41 10.25 -1.75
CA TYR A 142 13.16 11.47 -2.05
C TYR A 142 12.43 12.39 -3.02
N ALA A 143 11.85 11.83 -4.09
CA ALA A 143 11.04 12.58 -5.04
C ALA A 143 9.81 13.20 -4.36
N GLY A 144 9.08 12.43 -3.56
CA GLY A 144 7.91 12.94 -2.84
C GLY A 144 8.24 14.04 -1.82
N ALA A 145 9.46 14.04 -1.27
CA ALA A 145 9.98 15.00 -0.31
C ALA A 145 10.81 16.14 -0.93
N ASN A 146 10.92 16.21 -2.27
CA ASN A 146 11.75 17.18 -2.99
C ASN A 146 13.21 17.22 -2.49
N TYR A 147 13.82 16.05 -2.26
CA TYR A 147 15.18 15.93 -1.71
C TYR A 147 16.20 15.45 -2.78
N PRO A 148 16.76 16.36 -3.59
CA PRO A 148 17.54 16.00 -4.78
C PRO A 148 18.87 15.28 -4.46
N SER A 149 19.50 15.64 -3.33
CA SER A 149 20.75 15.00 -2.87
C SER A 149 20.60 13.49 -2.64
N GLY A 150 19.39 13.04 -2.28
CA GLY A 150 19.08 11.62 -2.13
C GLY A 150 19.23 10.81 -3.43
N PHE A 151 18.96 11.43 -4.59
CA PHE A 151 19.10 10.75 -5.88
C PHE A 151 20.55 10.43 -6.23
N ALA A 152 21.47 11.34 -5.94
CA ALA A 152 22.90 11.13 -6.17
C ALA A 152 23.42 9.96 -5.30
N LYS A 153 23.03 9.92 -4.03
CA LYS A 153 23.30 8.79 -3.13
C LYS A 153 22.76 7.48 -3.72
N MET A 154 21.55 7.52 -4.26
CA MET A 154 20.92 6.30 -4.78
C MET A 154 21.60 5.76 -6.03
N ARG A 155 21.87 6.62 -7.03
CA ARG A 155 22.62 6.21 -8.23
C ARG A 155 23.95 5.54 -7.89
N LYS A 156 24.70 6.11 -6.93
CA LYS A 156 25.95 5.51 -6.45
C LYS A 156 25.70 4.12 -5.86
N LEU A 157 24.71 3.98 -4.97
CA LEU A 157 24.40 2.71 -4.31
C LEU A 157 24.05 1.60 -5.32
N ILE A 158 23.19 1.89 -6.31
CA ILE A 158 22.76 0.91 -7.30
C ILE A 158 23.92 0.44 -8.16
N LYS A 159 24.77 1.37 -8.60
CA LYS A 159 25.99 1.05 -9.35
C LYS A 159 26.91 0.15 -8.54
N THR A 160 27.10 0.45 -7.26
CA THR A 160 27.96 -0.36 -6.36
C THR A 160 27.38 -1.76 -6.14
N LEU A 161 26.06 -1.91 -6.06
CA LEU A 161 25.43 -3.18 -5.71
C LEU A 161 25.04 -4.03 -6.92
N GLY A 162 25.17 -3.53 -8.16
CA GLY A 162 24.84 -4.28 -9.38
C GLY A 162 23.37 -4.72 -9.46
N VAL A 163 22.48 -3.97 -8.83
CA VAL A 163 21.09 -4.38 -8.58
C VAL A 163 20.25 -4.27 -9.87
N LYS A 164 19.79 -5.42 -10.38
CA LYS A 164 18.90 -5.50 -11.56
C LYS A 164 17.43 -5.34 -11.19
N THR A 165 16.69 -4.52 -11.93
CA THR A 165 15.24 -4.33 -11.72
C THR A 165 14.44 -5.48 -12.34
N THR A 166 13.37 -5.89 -11.67
CA THR A 166 12.37 -6.78 -12.26
C THR A 166 11.28 -5.93 -12.91
N PRO A 167 10.91 -6.17 -14.17
CA PRO A 167 9.84 -5.41 -14.81
C PRO A 167 8.50 -5.66 -14.12
N GLY A 168 7.70 -4.60 -14.01
CA GLY A 168 6.32 -4.69 -13.54
C GLY A 168 5.43 -5.33 -14.60
N TRP A 169 4.62 -6.30 -14.21
CA TRP A 169 3.62 -6.91 -15.08
C TRP A 169 2.28 -6.99 -14.38
N SER A 170 1.24 -7.02 -15.20
CA SER A 170 -0.13 -7.27 -14.78
C SER A 170 -0.75 -8.31 -15.70
N TRP A 171 -1.62 -9.15 -15.18
CA TRP A 171 -2.45 -10.02 -16.02
C TRP A 171 -3.91 -9.92 -15.65
N ILE A 172 -4.74 -10.23 -16.63
CA ILE A 172 -6.19 -10.30 -16.53
C ILE A 172 -6.64 -11.63 -17.12
N GLU A 173 -7.67 -12.21 -16.52
CA GLU A 173 -8.29 -13.44 -17.03
C GLU A 173 -9.62 -13.09 -17.70
N ILE A 174 -9.77 -13.47 -18.96
CA ILE A 174 -10.99 -13.27 -19.76
C ILE A 174 -11.26 -14.57 -20.49
N SER A 175 -12.51 -15.06 -20.43
CA SER A 175 -12.91 -16.30 -21.11
C SER A 175 -11.98 -17.49 -20.82
N ASN A 176 -11.53 -17.63 -19.56
CA ASN A 176 -10.62 -18.67 -19.10
C ASN A 176 -9.21 -18.63 -19.74
N GLN A 177 -8.83 -17.49 -20.33
CA GLN A 177 -7.48 -17.23 -20.86
C GLN A 177 -6.80 -16.11 -20.09
N VAL A 178 -5.52 -16.30 -19.79
CA VAL A 178 -4.69 -15.33 -19.07
C VAL A 178 -3.95 -14.46 -20.07
N HIS A 179 -4.20 -13.15 -20.02
CA HIS A 179 -3.54 -12.15 -20.84
C HIS A 179 -2.58 -11.34 -19.97
N LYS A 180 -1.28 -11.45 -20.25
CA LYS A 180 -0.21 -10.79 -19.51
C LYS A 180 0.28 -9.58 -20.28
N PHE A 181 0.48 -8.49 -19.55
CA PHE A 181 1.01 -7.23 -20.04
C PHE A 181 2.25 -6.86 -19.22
N VAL A 182 3.34 -6.55 -19.92
CA VAL A 182 4.53 -5.94 -19.33
C VAL A 182 4.50 -4.43 -19.57
N VAL A 183 5.25 -3.64 -18.79
CA VAL A 183 5.41 -2.21 -19.09
C VAL A 183 5.95 -2.05 -20.52
N ASP A 184 5.29 -1.18 -21.29
CA ASP A 184 5.59 -0.88 -22.70
C ASP A 184 5.57 -2.11 -23.63
N ASP A 185 4.75 -3.11 -23.27
CA ASP A 185 4.56 -4.33 -24.05
C ASP A 185 3.86 -4.02 -25.38
N LYS A 186 4.61 -4.22 -26.47
CA LYS A 186 4.11 -4.14 -27.85
C LYS A 186 3.94 -5.51 -28.51
N LEU A 187 4.28 -6.60 -27.81
CA LEU A 187 4.31 -7.95 -28.36
C LEU A 187 2.96 -8.68 -28.20
N HIS A 188 2.04 -8.15 -27.40
CA HIS A 188 0.70 -8.71 -27.28
C HIS A 188 -0.06 -8.65 -28.62
N PRO A 189 -0.74 -9.72 -29.07
CA PRO A 189 -1.44 -9.75 -30.37
C PRO A 189 -2.45 -8.61 -30.56
N ASP A 190 -3.17 -8.26 -29.49
CA ASP A 190 -4.13 -7.14 -29.48
C ASP A 190 -3.53 -5.76 -29.12
N SER A 191 -2.20 -5.59 -29.15
CA SER A 191 -1.52 -4.38 -28.65
C SER A 191 -2.12 -3.07 -29.19
N MET A 192 -2.30 -2.95 -30.51
CA MET A 192 -2.88 -1.75 -31.13
C MET A 192 -4.27 -1.39 -30.56
N GLN A 193 -5.18 -2.37 -30.49
CA GLN A 193 -6.53 -2.20 -29.93
C GLN A 193 -6.48 -1.82 -28.44
N VAL A 194 -5.54 -2.37 -27.69
CA VAL A 194 -5.36 -2.06 -26.26
C VAL A 194 -4.93 -0.61 -26.07
N TYR A 195 -3.99 -0.12 -26.88
CA TYR A 195 -3.51 1.26 -26.79
C TYR A 195 -4.58 2.28 -27.22
N GLU A 196 -5.33 2.00 -28.29
CA GLU A 196 -6.47 2.82 -28.69
C GLU A 196 -7.54 2.86 -27.59
N LYS A 197 -7.90 1.70 -27.03
CA LYS A 197 -8.87 1.64 -25.92
C LYS A 197 -8.36 2.38 -24.69
N LEU A 198 -7.07 2.27 -24.39
CA LEU A 198 -6.45 2.96 -23.27
C LEU A 198 -6.56 4.48 -23.41
N GLU A 199 -6.43 5.02 -24.61
CA GLU A 199 -6.61 6.46 -24.85
C GLU A 199 -8.05 6.90 -24.53
N GLU A 200 -9.06 6.17 -25.01
CA GLU A 200 -10.47 6.40 -24.68
C GLU A 200 -10.71 6.32 -23.16
N VAL A 201 -10.21 5.26 -22.51
CA VAL A 201 -10.35 5.03 -21.07
C VAL A 201 -9.72 6.17 -20.28
N THR A 202 -8.55 6.65 -20.71
CA THR A 202 -7.85 7.75 -20.05
C THR A 202 -8.61 9.06 -20.18
N LYS A 203 -9.15 9.38 -21.37
CA LYS A 203 -10.00 10.56 -21.59
C LYS A 203 -11.25 10.53 -20.70
N ARG A 204 -11.97 9.40 -20.69
CA ARG A 204 -13.17 9.23 -19.84
C ARG A 204 -12.85 9.30 -18.34
N ALA A 205 -11.75 8.69 -17.91
CA ALA A 205 -11.31 8.78 -16.53
C ALA A 205 -10.98 10.23 -16.14
N ALA A 206 -10.33 10.99 -17.03
CA ALA A 206 -10.00 12.40 -16.82
C ALA A 206 -11.27 13.26 -16.67
N SER A 207 -12.28 13.06 -17.53
CA SER A 207 -13.59 13.70 -17.38
C SER A 207 -14.30 13.34 -16.07
N ALA A 208 -14.01 12.18 -15.49
CA ALA A 208 -14.52 11.77 -14.18
C ALA A 208 -13.72 12.31 -12.98
N GLY A 209 -12.60 13.01 -13.22
CA GLY A 209 -11.76 13.65 -12.22
C GLY A 209 -10.36 13.03 -12.03
N TYR A 210 -9.95 12.09 -12.88
CA TYR A 210 -8.58 11.57 -12.85
C TYR A 210 -7.56 12.62 -13.30
N VAL A 211 -6.55 12.84 -12.45
CA VAL A 211 -5.37 13.63 -12.78
C VAL A 211 -4.17 12.71 -12.76
N LYS A 212 -3.44 12.63 -13.88
CA LYS A 212 -2.21 11.85 -13.99
C LYS A 212 -1.14 12.48 -13.10
N GLU A 213 -0.50 11.67 -12.25
CA GLU A 213 0.64 12.14 -11.47
C GLU A 213 1.84 12.28 -12.41
N GLU A 214 2.46 13.47 -12.46
CA GLU A 214 3.68 13.68 -13.25
C GLU A 214 4.80 12.78 -12.70
N ALA A 215 5.36 11.95 -13.58
CA ALA A 215 6.37 10.96 -13.22
C ALA A 215 7.73 11.62 -13.06
N VAL A 216 7.99 12.26 -11.91
CA VAL A 216 9.34 12.75 -11.52
C VAL A 216 10.40 11.63 -11.62
N ILE A 217 9.97 10.38 -11.50
CA ILE A 217 10.84 9.19 -11.49
C ILE A 217 11.28 8.74 -12.90
N LEU A 218 10.51 9.01 -13.97
CA LEU A 218 10.83 8.49 -15.31
C LEU A 218 12.15 9.07 -15.84
N ASN A 219 12.38 10.37 -15.62
CA ASN A 219 13.63 11.05 -15.99
C ASN A 219 14.85 10.51 -15.22
N LEU A 220 14.63 9.85 -14.08
CA LEU A 220 15.69 9.32 -13.22
C LEU A 220 16.00 7.84 -13.47
N LEU A 221 15.00 7.04 -13.87
CA LEU A 221 15.15 5.61 -14.18
C LEU A 221 15.60 5.35 -15.63
N GLY A 222 15.37 6.28 -16.56
CA GLY A 222 15.92 6.19 -17.92
C GLY A 222 17.46 6.08 -17.95
N SER A 223 18.13 6.46 -16.85
CA SER A 223 19.58 6.33 -16.68
C SER A 223 20.04 4.99 -16.08
N TRP A 224 19.12 4.06 -15.76
CA TRP A 224 19.44 2.79 -15.08
C TRP A 224 19.46 1.59 -16.03
N SER A 225 19.01 1.77 -17.28
CA SER A 225 19.16 0.81 -18.36
C SER A 225 20.34 1.22 -19.24
N GLU A 226 21.45 0.48 -19.19
CA GLU A 226 22.37 0.45 -20.32
C GLU A 226 21.64 -0.25 -21.49
N GLY A 227 21.25 0.54 -22.47
CA GLY A 227 20.35 0.15 -23.55
C GLY A 227 19.25 1.19 -23.68
N GLY A 228 19.53 2.22 -24.49
CA GLY A 228 18.62 3.34 -24.72
C GLY A 228 17.23 2.87 -25.11
N TYR A 229 16.28 3.01 -24.18
CA TYR A 229 14.88 3.05 -24.51
C TYR A 229 14.51 4.51 -24.74
N SER A 230 13.99 4.76 -25.94
CA SER A 230 13.56 6.05 -26.47
C SER A 230 12.86 6.94 -25.44
N GLU A 231 13.26 8.20 -25.41
CA GLU A 231 12.62 9.33 -24.73
C GLU A 231 11.14 9.49 -25.14
N THR A 232 10.24 8.70 -24.54
CA THR A 232 8.81 9.01 -24.58
C THR A 232 8.29 9.17 -23.15
N PRO A 233 7.69 10.32 -22.78
CA PRO A 233 7.14 10.62 -21.44
C PRO A 233 5.92 9.75 -21.02
N SER A 234 5.72 8.61 -21.68
CA SER A 234 4.49 7.83 -21.63
C SER A 234 4.76 6.35 -21.34
N SER A 235 5.61 6.04 -20.36
CA SER A 235 5.64 4.68 -19.81
C SER A 235 4.25 4.33 -19.29
N CYS A 236 3.59 3.40 -19.97
CA CYS A 236 2.27 2.96 -19.60
C CYS A 236 2.41 1.80 -18.62
N HIS A 237 1.89 1.96 -17.41
CA HIS A 237 1.91 0.89 -16.43
C HIS A 237 1.01 -0.27 -16.88
N SER A 238 1.49 -1.50 -16.69
CA SER A 238 0.80 -2.72 -17.13
C SER A 238 -0.61 -2.88 -16.57
N GLU A 239 -0.94 -2.29 -15.41
CA GLU A 239 -2.31 -2.27 -14.89
C GLU A 239 -3.27 -1.57 -15.84
N LYS A 240 -2.84 -0.45 -16.45
CA LYS A 240 -3.70 0.34 -17.34
C LYS A 240 -3.96 -0.41 -18.63
N LEU A 241 -2.96 -1.12 -19.16
CA LEU A 241 -3.09 -2.01 -20.32
C LEU A 241 -4.07 -3.15 -20.02
N ALA A 242 -3.93 -3.82 -18.87
CA ALA A 242 -4.83 -4.90 -18.47
C ALA A 242 -6.28 -4.41 -18.28
N ILE A 243 -6.49 -3.22 -17.71
CA ILE A 243 -7.82 -2.59 -17.59
C ILE A 243 -8.40 -2.28 -18.97
N ALA A 244 -7.62 -1.66 -19.85
CA ALA A 244 -8.06 -1.32 -21.20
C ALA A 244 -8.45 -2.57 -21.99
N TYR A 245 -7.63 -3.62 -21.93
CA TYR A 245 -7.93 -4.92 -22.53
C TYR A 245 -9.23 -5.52 -21.97
N GLY A 246 -9.38 -5.51 -20.64
CA GLY A 246 -10.61 -5.94 -19.97
C GLY A 246 -11.84 -5.21 -20.48
N LEU A 247 -11.81 -3.89 -20.53
CA LEU A 247 -12.92 -3.07 -21.01
C LEU A 247 -13.20 -3.24 -22.50
N ALA A 248 -12.20 -3.59 -23.31
CA ALA A 248 -12.39 -3.86 -24.74
C ALA A 248 -13.06 -5.21 -25.01
N LYS A 249 -12.67 -6.25 -24.26
CA LYS A 249 -13.03 -7.64 -24.58
C LYS A 249 -14.17 -8.21 -23.74
N THR A 250 -14.78 -7.42 -22.85
CA THR A 250 -15.89 -7.90 -22.02
C THR A 250 -17.10 -6.96 -22.07
N PRO A 251 -18.34 -7.49 -22.00
CA PRO A 251 -19.56 -6.67 -21.98
C PRO A 251 -19.57 -5.68 -20.82
N GLU A 252 -20.38 -4.63 -20.93
CA GLU A 252 -20.66 -3.70 -19.83
C GLU A 252 -21.20 -4.43 -18.58
N GLY A 253 -20.99 -3.88 -17.39
CA GLY A 253 -21.40 -4.51 -16.11
C GLY A 253 -20.55 -5.68 -15.54
N THR A 254 -19.98 -6.59 -16.35
CA THR A 254 -19.01 -7.64 -15.90
C THR A 254 -17.91 -7.14 -14.93
N SER A 255 -17.45 -7.95 -13.99
CA SER A 255 -16.35 -7.55 -13.09
C SER A 255 -14.99 -7.83 -13.72
N LEU A 256 -14.02 -6.93 -13.57
CA LEU A 256 -12.64 -7.16 -14.01
C LEU A 256 -11.77 -7.62 -12.84
N ARG A 257 -10.92 -8.63 -13.07
CA ARG A 257 -9.98 -9.16 -12.07
C ARG A 257 -8.56 -9.08 -12.61
N ILE A 258 -7.71 -8.31 -11.94
CA ILE A 258 -6.35 -8.02 -12.38
C ILE A 258 -5.38 -8.42 -11.28
N VAL A 259 -4.27 -9.05 -11.66
CA VAL A 259 -3.19 -9.40 -10.73
C VAL A 259 -1.91 -8.70 -11.15
N LYS A 260 -1.24 -8.09 -10.17
CA LYS A 260 0.01 -7.35 -10.35
C LYS A 260 1.12 -7.95 -9.49
N ASN A 261 2.32 -8.07 -10.06
CA ASN A 261 3.50 -8.60 -9.36
C ASN A 261 4.23 -7.59 -8.47
N LEU A 262 3.89 -6.31 -8.56
CA LEU A 262 4.41 -5.22 -7.74
C LEU A 262 3.25 -4.57 -6.97
N ARG A 263 3.55 -3.75 -5.97
CA ARG A 263 2.53 -2.92 -5.29
C ARG A 263 1.90 -1.98 -6.32
N VAL A 264 0.57 -1.82 -6.29
CA VAL A 264 -0.10 -0.82 -7.15
C VAL A 264 0.36 0.58 -6.75
N CYS A 265 0.80 1.37 -7.72
CA CYS A 265 1.25 2.74 -7.46
C CYS A 265 0.05 3.70 -7.25
N LYS A 266 0.32 4.90 -6.72
CA LYS A 266 -0.72 5.90 -6.44
C LYS A 266 -1.46 6.34 -7.70
N ASP A 267 -0.74 6.58 -8.80
CA ASP A 267 -1.33 6.93 -10.09
C ASP A 267 -2.25 5.84 -10.63
N CYS A 268 -1.80 4.57 -10.67
CA CYS A 268 -2.64 3.45 -11.12
C CYS A 268 -3.83 3.24 -10.20
N HIS A 269 -3.66 3.33 -8.88
CA HIS A 269 -4.77 3.24 -7.94
C HIS A 269 -5.80 4.36 -8.17
N SER A 270 -5.35 5.60 -8.41
CA SER A 270 -6.21 6.73 -8.74
C SER A 270 -6.93 6.50 -10.07
N PHE A 271 -6.19 6.12 -11.11
CA PHE A 271 -6.73 5.78 -12.42
C PHE A 271 -7.83 4.72 -12.34
N THR A 272 -7.57 3.56 -11.72
CA THR A 272 -8.55 2.48 -11.57
C THR A 272 -9.81 2.94 -10.83
N LYS A 273 -9.65 3.78 -9.81
CA LYS A 273 -10.78 4.39 -9.09
C LYS A 273 -11.66 5.19 -10.06
N PHE A 274 -11.10 6.11 -10.82
CA PHE A 274 -11.89 6.91 -11.76
C PHE A 274 -12.44 6.10 -12.94
N VAL A 275 -11.71 5.08 -13.42
CA VAL A 275 -12.23 4.14 -14.42
C VAL A 275 -13.46 3.38 -13.88
N SER A 276 -13.42 2.89 -12.64
CA SER A 276 -14.56 2.19 -12.03
C SER A 276 -15.83 3.06 -12.01
N LYS A 277 -15.68 4.39 -11.83
CA LYS A 277 -16.77 5.36 -11.90
C LYS A 277 -17.21 5.61 -13.34
N ALA A 278 -16.26 5.94 -14.22
CA ALA A 278 -16.53 6.37 -15.59
C ALA A 278 -17.17 5.27 -16.44
N PHE A 279 -16.84 4.00 -16.18
CA PHE A 279 -17.34 2.83 -16.92
C PHE A 279 -18.36 2.02 -16.12
N ASN A 280 -18.81 2.50 -14.95
CA ASN A 280 -19.70 1.78 -14.04
C ASN A 280 -19.27 0.31 -13.84
N ARG A 281 -17.98 0.13 -13.53
CA ARG A 281 -17.30 -1.17 -13.53
C ARG A 281 -16.82 -1.53 -12.15
N SER A 282 -17.11 -2.74 -11.69
CA SER A 282 -16.42 -3.30 -10.53
C SER A 282 -15.07 -3.86 -10.97
N ILE A 283 -13.98 -3.36 -10.39
CA ILE A 283 -12.61 -3.78 -10.73
C ILE A 283 -11.92 -4.25 -9.46
N VAL A 284 -11.40 -5.46 -9.47
CA VAL A 284 -10.59 -6.02 -8.39
C VAL A 284 -9.15 -6.11 -8.84
N VAL A 285 -8.25 -5.43 -8.15
CA VAL A 285 -6.81 -5.52 -8.41
C VAL A 285 -6.13 -6.20 -7.21
N ARG A 286 -5.52 -7.35 -7.43
CA ARG A 286 -4.65 -8.01 -6.46
C ARG A 286 -3.21 -7.57 -6.69
N ASP A 287 -2.55 -7.07 -5.66
CA ASP A 287 -1.10 -6.86 -5.68
C ASP A 287 -0.38 -7.81 -4.73
N ARG A 288 0.93 -7.58 -4.51
CA ARG A 288 1.74 -8.42 -3.60
C ARG A 288 1.27 -8.42 -2.14
N VAL A 289 0.45 -7.45 -1.75
CA VAL A 289 0.11 -7.19 -0.35
C VAL A 289 -1.37 -7.41 -0.08
N ARG A 290 -2.26 -7.03 -1.00
CA ARG A 290 -3.72 -7.09 -0.77
C ARG A 290 -4.53 -7.04 -2.05
N PHE A 291 -5.84 -7.21 -1.88
CA PHE A 291 -6.82 -6.87 -2.89
C PHE A 291 -7.33 -5.45 -2.71
N HIS A 292 -7.53 -4.78 -3.84
CA HIS A 292 -8.13 -3.46 -3.94
C HIS A 292 -9.45 -3.63 -4.71
N HIS A 293 -10.56 -3.30 -4.08
CA HIS A 293 -11.87 -3.35 -4.72
C HIS A 293 -12.30 -1.96 -5.12
N PHE A 294 -12.41 -1.72 -6.42
CA PHE A 294 -12.82 -0.43 -6.98
C PHE A 294 -14.26 -0.52 -7.49
N LYS A 295 -15.12 0.37 -7.00
CA LYS A 295 -16.50 0.51 -7.45
C LYS A 295 -16.96 1.95 -7.29
N ASN A 296 -17.64 2.50 -8.29
CA ASN A 296 -18.22 3.85 -8.25
C ASN A 296 -17.23 4.96 -7.83
N GLY A 297 -15.95 4.83 -8.20
CA GLY A 297 -14.97 5.82 -7.80
C GLY A 297 -14.56 5.74 -6.34
N VAL A 298 -14.69 4.60 -5.69
CA VAL A 298 -14.20 4.34 -4.32
C VAL A 298 -13.35 3.07 -4.34
N CYS A 299 -12.39 2.97 -3.42
CA CYS A 299 -11.58 1.77 -3.20
C CYS A 299 -11.77 1.26 -1.77
N SER A 300 -11.76 -0.06 -1.57
CA SER A 300 -11.79 -0.71 -0.23
C SER A 300 -10.67 -0.29 0.71
N CYS A 301 -9.61 0.34 0.19
CA CYS A 301 -8.46 0.78 0.99
C CYS A 301 -8.76 1.97 1.93
N GLY A 302 -9.98 2.52 1.89
CA GLY A 302 -10.34 3.74 2.61
C GLY A 302 -9.67 5.00 2.05
N ARG A 303 -10.20 6.18 2.39
CA ARG A 303 -9.46 7.44 2.19
C ARG A 303 -8.50 7.62 3.36
N LEU A 304 -7.33 6.98 3.32
CA LEU A 304 -6.16 7.50 4.04
C LEU A 304 -5.62 8.74 3.30
N SER A 305 -6.51 9.71 3.01
CA SER A 305 -6.09 11.05 2.66
C SER A 305 -5.82 11.76 3.96
N VAL A 306 -4.63 12.33 4.09
CA VAL A 306 -4.08 13.23 5.13
C VAL A 306 -5.12 14.04 5.92
N ARG A 307 -6.27 14.40 5.32
CA ARG A 307 -7.41 15.06 5.98
C ARG A 307 -7.96 14.37 7.24
N ARG A 308 -7.92 13.04 7.36
CA ARG A 308 -8.38 12.36 8.60
C ARG A 308 -7.35 12.41 9.74
N MET A 309 -6.06 12.58 9.44
CA MET A 309 -5.03 12.73 10.48
C MET A 309 -5.09 14.10 11.15
N VAL A 310 -5.34 15.18 10.38
CA VAL A 310 -5.50 16.53 10.95
C VAL A 310 -6.69 16.57 11.93
N ALA A 311 -7.80 15.91 11.59
CA ALA A 311 -8.97 15.85 12.46
C ALA A 311 -8.71 15.07 13.77
N ILE A 312 -7.93 13.98 13.72
CA ILE A 312 -7.61 13.19 14.92
C ILE A 312 -6.59 13.94 15.81
N ASP A 313 -5.61 14.65 15.23
CA ASP A 313 -4.68 15.47 16.01
C ASP A 313 -5.37 16.72 16.61
N GLU A 314 -6.34 17.31 15.91
CA GLU A 314 -7.20 18.37 16.47
C GLU A 314 -8.11 17.86 17.59
N GLU A 315 -8.77 16.71 17.43
CA GLU A 315 -9.59 16.10 18.48
C GLU A 315 -8.76 15.70 19.71
N ILE A 316 -7.56 15.15 19.52
CA ILE A 316 -6.64 14.83 20.62
C ILE A 316 -6.12 16.10 21.30
N SER A 317 -5.87 17.18 20.55
CA SER A 317 -5.47 18.48 21.10
C SER A 317 -6.61 19.13 21.89
N ILE A 318 -7.85 19.03 21.41
CA ILE A 318 -9.06 19.53 22.09
C ILE A 318 -9.31 18.73 23.38
N LEU A 319 -9.16 17.41 23.37
CA LEU A 319 -9.30 16.55 24.55
C LEU A 319 -8.20 16.78 25.60
N LYS A 320 -6.96 17.07 25.16
CA LYS A 320 -5.85 17.44 26.07
C LYS A 320 -6.06 18.82 26.70
N ARG A 321 -6.55 19.80 25.94
CA ARG A 321 -6.87 21.14 26.47
C ARG A 321 -8.02 21.12 27.47
N SER A 322 -9.05 20.32 27.22
CA SER A 322 -10.20 20.20 28.14
C SER A 322 -9.84 19.48 29.45
N ARG A 323 -8.95 18.48 29.44
CA ARG A 323 -8.39 17.90 30.68
C ARG A 323 -7.51 18.86 31.47
N PHE A 324 -6.72 19.71 30.80
CA PHE A 324 -5.86 20.70 31.47
C PHE A 324 -6.68 21.82 32.14
N VAL A 325 -7.78 22.26 31.52
CA VAL A 325 -8.69 23.27 32.10
C VAL A 325 -9.48 22.72 33.31
N LEU A 326 -9.77 21.42 33.34
CA LEU A 326 -10.43 20.78 34.48
C LEU A 326 -9.50 20.62 35.70
N GLN A 327 -8.20 20.41 35.51
CA GLN A 327 -7.23 20.31 36.62
C GLN A 327 -6.89 21.67 37.26
N LEU A 328 -7.03 22.79 36.55
CA LEU A 328 -6.76 24.12 37.10
C LEU A 328 -7.92 24.71 37.92
N LYS A 329 -9.10 24.07 37.93
CA LYS A 329 -10.27 24.52 38.72
C LYS A 329 -10.41 23.82 40.08
N THR A 330 -9.51 22.89 40.43
CA THR A 330 -9.62 22.08 41.66
C THR A 330 -8.50 22.35 42.68
N HIS A 331 -7.85 23.52 42.66
CA HIS A 331 -7.00 23.98 43.77
C HIS A 331 -7.66 25.15 44.49
N PRO A 332 -8.25 24.94 45.69
CA PRO A 332 -8.63 26.05 46.54
C PRO A 332 -7.36 26.67 47.13
N MET A 333 -7.13 27.95 46.85
CA MET A 333 -6.18 28.76 47.62
C MET A 333 -6.70 28.86 49.06
N ASN A 334 -6.07 28.14 49.98
CA ASN A 334 -6.17 28.45 51.40
C ASN A 334 -5.09 29.46 51.78
N ARG A 335 -5.54 30.50 52.47
CA ARG A 335 -4.77 31.56 53.13
C ARG A 335 -3.91 31.03 54.27
#